data_AF-A0A7X9FQN1-F1
#
_entry.id   AF-A0A7X9FQN1-F1
#
_cell.length_a   1.000
_cell.length_b   1.000
_cell.length_c   1.000
_cell.angle_alpha   90.00
_cell.angle_beta   90.00
_cell.angle_gamma   90.00
#
_symmetry.space_group_name_H-M   'P 1'
#
loop_
_entity.id
_entity.type
_entity.pdbx_description
1 polymer ?
#
loop_
_entity_poly.entity_id
_entity_poly.type
_entity_poly.pdbx_seq_one_letter_code
_entity_poly.pdbx_strand_id
1 'polypeptide(L)'
;MLIGIMGKRALFIISDGFEDIETVVPIDVLTRLGVNVTVAGLRSRELKGAWGSSLLADVILDEEDKQTYDALILPGGKKNALFLASSALVRQNILDHYNSGKIVAAICASPSHVLGEAAQLLKGKRVTGDPEFSERLQNSVAIYTNE
;
A
#
# COMPACT_ATOMS: atom_id res chain seq x y z
N MET A 1 -3.60 -3.65 -25.29
CA MET A 1 -5.00 -4.14 -25.23
C MET A 1 -5.49 -3.91 -23.80
N LEU A 2 -6.16 -2.78 -23.53
CA LEU A 2 -6.61 -2.36 -22.19
C LEU A 2 -7.71 -3.26 -21.58
N ILE A 3 -8.16 -4.27 -22.33
CA ILE A 3 -9.28 -5.16 -21.98
C ILE A 3 -9.00 -5.99 -20.71
N GLY A 4 -7.73 -6.32 -20.42
CA GLY A 4 -7.38 -7.20 -19.28
C GLY A 4 -7.46 -6.55 -17.89
N ILE A 5 -7.40 -5.22 -17.81
CA ILE A 5 -7.34 -4.48 -16.53
C ILE A 5 -8.62 -3.69 -16.22
N MET A 6 -9.49 -3.51 -17.22
CA MET A 6 -10.77 -2.82 -17.06
C MET A 6 -11.71 -3.61 -16.14
N GLY A 7 -12.33 -2.94 -15.17
CA GLY A 7 -13.22 -3.53 -14.18
C GLY A 7 -12.53 -4.26 -13.02
N LYS A 8 -11.18 -4.32 -13.00
CA LYS A 8 -10.42 -4.80 -11.84
C LYS A 8 -10.59 -3.85 -10.65
N ARG A 9 -10.48 -4.37 -9.44
CA ARG A 9 -10.58 -3.57 -8.20
C ARG A 9 -9.23 -3.39 -7.53
N ALA A 10 -8.87 -2.18 -7.15
CA ALA A 10 -7.66 -1.90 -6.37
C ALA A 10 -7.99 -1.17 -5.07
N LEU A 11 -7.42 -1.62 -3.96
CA LEU A 11 -7.54 -0.99 -2.64
C LEU A 11 -6.25 -0.27 -2.29
N PHE A 12 -6.33 1.03 -2.04
CA PHE A 12 -5.27 1.80 -1.41
C PHE A 12 -5.56 1.92 0.08
N ILE A 13 -4.58 1.59 0.93
CA ILE A 13 -4.69 1.85 2.37
C ILE A 13 -3.70 2.95 2.74
N ILE A 14 -4.21 4.04 3.28
CA ILE A 14 -3.42 5.22 3.64
C ILE A 14 -3.81 5.79 5.00
N SER A 15 -2.95 6.64 5.53
CA SER A 15 -3.12 7.38 6.78
C SER A 15 -2.41 8.73 6.68
N ASP A 16 -2.51 9.59 7.70
CA ASP A 16 -1.85 10.89 7.70
C ASP A 16 -0.35 10.79 7.44
N GLY A 17 0.15 11.68 6.58
CA GLY A 17 1.53 11.71 6.13
C GLY A 17 1.83 10.67 5.05
N PHE A 18 0.82 10.28 4.26
CA PHE A 18 1.03 9.55 3.02
C PHE A 18 1.87 10.39 2.05
N GLU A 19 2.69 9.75 1.22
CA GLU A 19 3.43 10.46 0.17
C GLU A 19 2.45 10.82 -0.96
N ASP A 20 2.36 12.12 -1.24
CA ASP A 20 1.33 12.73 -2.08
C ASP A 20 1.35 12.20 -3.51
N ILE A 21 2.52 12.08 -4.13
CA ILE A 21 2.68 11.63 -5.52
C ILE A 21 2.49 10.11 -5.61
N GLU A 22 3.09 9.34 -4.70
CA GLU A 22 2.97 7.88 -4.64
C GLU A 22 1.54 7.40 -4.37
N THR A 23 0.69 8.29 -3.85
CA THR A 23 -0.74 8.02 -3.63
C THR A 23 -1.56 8.51 -4.82
N VAL A 24 -1.50 9.82 -5.13
CA VAL A 24 -2.43 10.45 -6.09
C VAL A 24 -2.16 10.00 -7.54
N VAL A 25 -0.89 9.86 -7.94
CA VAL A 25 -0.57 9.53 -9.34
C VAL A 25 -0.98 8.10 -9.69
N PRO A 26 -0.68 7.05 -8.88
CA PRO A 26 -1.18 5.71 -9.16
C PRO A 26 -2.71 5.61 -9.16
N ILE A 27 -3.39 6.35 -8.28
CA ILE A 27 -4.87 6.41 -8.27
C ILE A 27 -5.39 6.98 -9.61
N ASP A 28 -4.87 8.13 -10.05
CA ASP A 28 -5.30 8.77 -11.32
C ASP A 28 -5.06 7.84 -12.51
N VAL A 29 -3.86 7.25 -12.62
CA VAL A 29 -3.50 6.37 -13.72
C VAL A 29 -4.38 5.11 -13.74
N LEU A 30 -4.53 4.41 -12.62
CA LEU A 30 -5.35 3.20 -12.54
C LEU A 30 -6.81 3.49 -12.88
N THR A 31 -7.36 4.60 -12.39
CA THR A 31 -8.73 5.03 -12.68
C THR A 31 -8.93 5.29 -14.17
N ARG A 32 -8.00 5.99 -14.83
CA ARG A 32 -8.04 6.26 -16.29
C ARG A 32 -7.94 4.97 -17.13
N LEU A 33 -7.31 3.94 -16.57
CA LEU A 33 -7.21 2.62 -17.18
C LEU A 33 -8.46 1.74 -16.94
N GLY A 34 -9.47 2.26 -16.24
CA GLY A 34 -10.73 1.57 -15.96
C GLY A 34 -10.68 0.62 -14.77
N VAL A 35 -9.70 0.77 -13.88
CA VAL A 35 -9.65 0.07 -12.58
C VAL A 35 -10.56 0.80 -11.61
N ASN A 36 -11.40 0.05 -10.89
CA ASN A 36 -12.21 0.55 -9.79
C ASN A 36 -11.32 0.69 -8.56
N VAL A 37 -10.85 1.91 -8.29
CA VAL A 37 -9.98 2.22 -7.16
C VAL A 37 -10.82 2.63 -5.95
N THR A 38 -10.57 1.98 -4.81
CA THR A 38 -11.08 2.37 -3.50
C THR A 38 -9.91 2.85 -2.64
N VAL A 39 -10.04 4.01 -2.02
CA VAL A 39 -9.09 4.54 -1.04
C VAL A 39 -9.69 4.37 0.35
N ALA A 40 -9.05 3.55 1.18
CA ALA A 40 -9.39 3.35 2.57
C ALA A 40 -8.44 4.13 3.47
N GLY A 41 -9.01 5.02 4.29
CA GLY A 41 -8.28 5.69 5.35
C GLY A 41 -8.18 4.80 6.58
N LEU A 42 -6.99 4.74 7.21
CA LEU A 42 -6.74 3.84 8.34
C LEU A 42 -7.65 4.11 9.55
N ARG A 43 -7.93 5.39 9.84
CA ARG A 43 -8.73 5.82 11.02
C ARG A 43 -9.69 6.98 10.72
N SER A 44 -9.55 7.64 9.58
CA SER A 44 -10.29 8.83 9.17
C SER A 44 -10.39 8.84 7.67
N ARG A 45 -11.46 9.42 7.14
CA ARG A 45 -11.59 9.69 5.71
C ARG A 45 -10.85 10.95 5.29
N GLU A 46 -10.81 11.97 6.14
CA GLU A 46 -10.04 13.18 5.87
C GLU A 46 -8.58 12.96 6.29
N LEU A 47 -7.67 13.03 5.32
CA LEU A 47 -6.25 12.75 5.51
C LEU A 47 -5.39 13.87 4.91
N LYS A 48 -4.27 14.16 5.56
CA LYS A 48 -3.26 15.12 5.08
C LYS A 48 -2.02 14.40 4.56
N GLY A 49 -1.60 14.75 3.34
CA GLY A 49 -0.35 14.28 2.74
C GLY A 49 0.88 14.88 3.43
N ALA A 50 2.03 14.23 3.26
CA ALA A 50 3.30 14.69 3.80
C ALA A 50 3.72 16.06 3.25
N TRP A 51 3.28 16.39 2.04
CA TRP A 51 3.58 17.64 1.33
C TRP A 51 2.38 18.59 1.25
N GLY A 52 1.37 18.40 2.10
CA GLY A 52 0.29 19.35 2.33
C GLY A 52 -0.95 19.16 1.46
N SER A 53 -1.01 18.14 0.60
CA SER A 53 -2.29 17.78 -0.03
C SER A 53 -3.31 17.31 1.01
N SER A 54 -4.58 17.37 0.63
CA SER A 54 -5.68 16.81 1.41
C SER A 54 -6.42 15.82 0.53
N LEU A 55 -6.67 14.64 1.08
CA LEU A 55 -7.40 13.59 0.38
C LEU A 55 -8.56 13.13 1.26
N LEU A 56 -9.76 13.08 0.66
CA LEU A 56 -10.93 12.49 1.28
C LEU A 56 -11.04 11.04 0.78
N ALA A 57 -10.73 10.09 1.65
CA ALA A 57 -10.84 8.67 1.36
C ALA A 57 -12.31 8.26 1.18
N ASP A 58 -12.53 7.21 0.39
CA ASP A 58 -13.85 6.68 0.10
C ASP A 58 -14.48 6.10 1.37
N VAL A 59 -13.69 5.37 2.15
CA VAL A 59 -14.12 4.61 3.33
C VAL A 59 -13.07 4.67 4.46
N ILE A 60 -13.50 4.36 5.67
CA ILE A 60 -12.57 3.99 6.76
C ILE A 60 -12.30 2.48 6.63
N LEU A 61 -11.05 2.04 6.79
CA LEU A 61 -10.67 0.64 6.58
C LEU A 61 -11.49 -0.37 7.41
N ASP A 62 -11.89 0.01 8.63
CA ASP A 62 -12.70 -0.85 9.51
C ASP A 62 -14.17 -0.96 9.08
N GLU A 63 -14.65 0.01 8.29
CA GLU A 63 -16.00 0.02 7.71
C GLU A 63 -16.05 -0.65 6.34
N GLU A 64 -14.89 -1.01 5.78
CA GLU A 64 -14.80 -1.55 4.43
C GLU A 64 -15.17 -3.04 4.38
N ASP A 65 -15.86 -3.42 3.30
CA ASP A 65 -16.24 -4.81 3.06
C ASP A 65 -14.99 -5.71 3.02
N LYS A 66 -15.02 -6.82 3.78
CA LYS A 66 -13.90 -7.76 3.94
C LYS A 66 -13.62 -8.63 2.70
N GLN A 67 -14.00 -8.16 1.52
CA GLN A 67 -13.69 -8.85 0.26
C GLN A 67 -12.29 -8.50 -0.21
N THR A 68 -11.60 -9.49 -0.77
CA THR A 68 -10.30 -9.22 -1.40
C THR A 68 -10.47 -8.47 -2.72
N TYR A 69 -9.65 -7.44 -2.89
CA TYR A 69 -9.46 -6.70 -4.11
C TYR A 69 -8.52 -7.47 -5.06
N ASP A 70 -8.47 -7.08 -6.34
CA ASP A 70 -7.50 -7.66 -7.26
C ASP A 70 -6.07 -7.19 -6.95
N ALA A 71 -5.93 -5.99 -6.39
CA ALA A 71 -4.69 -5.45 -5.86
C ALA A 71 -4.91 -4.70 -4.54
N LEU A 72 -3.97 -4.82 -3.61
CA LEU A 72 -3.82 -3.99 -2.42
C LEU A 72 -2.52 -3.19 -2.56
N ILE A 73 -2.58 -1.88 -2.40
CA ILE A 73 -1.50 -0.94 -2.67
C ILE A 73 -1.22 -0.11 -1.42
N LEU A 74 0.06 -0.02 -1.05
CA LEU A 74 0.55 0.65 0.16
C LEU A 74 1.55 1.75 -0.23
N PRO A 75 1.09 3.00 -0.42
CA PRO A 75 1.97 4.15 -0.66
C PRO A 75 2.96 4.37 0.48
N GLY A 76 4.05 5.08 0.20
CA GLY A 76 5.04 5.46 1.20
C GLY A 76 4.63 6.65 2.05
N GLY A 77 5.63 7.46 2.39
CA GLY A 77 5.55 8.50 3.41
C GLY A 77 5.86 7.88 4.77
N LYS A 78 6.94 8.36 5.43
CA LYS A 78 7.49 7.74 6.64
C LYS A 78 6.44 7.62 7.76
N LYS A 79 5.65 8.68 7.98
CA LYS A 79 4.58 8.69 8.99
C LYS A 79 3.47 7.69 8.63
N ASN A 80 3.04 7.69 7.36
CA ASN A 80 2.05 6.74 6.88
C ASN A 80 2.50 5.28 7.03
N ALA A 81 3.69 4.94 6.54
CA ALA A 81 4.24 3.58 6.63
C ALA A 81 4.32 3.08 8.08
N LEU A 82 4.71 3.93 9.03
CA LEU A 82 4.74 3.59 10.46
C LEU A 82 3.34 3.31 11.02
N PHE A 83 2.35 4.14 10.67
CA PHE A 83 0.97 3.92 11.11
C PHE A 83 0.37 2.64 10.51
N LEU A 84 0.60 2.39 9.22
CA LEU A 84 0.18 1.16 8.55
C LEU A 84 0.85 -0.07 9.19
N ALA A 85 2.16 -0.04 9.41
CA ALA A 85 2.91 -1.13 10.03
C ALA A 85 2.44 -1.44 11.47
N SER A 86 1.96 -0.44 12.22
CA SER A 86 1.45 -0.62 13.58
C SER A 86 0.04 -1.23 13.65
N SER A 87 -0.67 -1.36 12.53
CA SER A 87 -2.07 -1.79 12.51
C SER A 87 -2.21 -3.28 12.24
N ALA A 88 -2.79 -4.00 13.21
CA ALA A 88 -3.16 -5.40 13.04
C ALA A 88 -4.19 -5.60 11.91
N LEU A 89 -5.11 -4.65 11.73
CA LEU A 89 -6.11 -4.70 10.66
C LEU A 89 -5.47 -4.56 9.27
N VAL A 90 -4.47 -3.70 9.13
CA VAL A 90 -3.70 -3.57 7.87
C VAL A 90 -2.92 -4.85 7.59
N ARG A 91 -2.24 -5.39 8.60
CA ARG A 91 -1.53 -6.67 8.48
C ARG A 91 -2.47 -7.80 8.06
N GLN A 92 -3.66 -7.88 8.63
CA GLN A 92 -4.66 -8.89 8.27
C GLN A 92 -5.08 -8.75 6.80
N ASN A 93 -5.44 -7.54 6.36
CA ASN A 93 -5.78 -7.26 4.96
C ASN A 93 -4.65 -7.68 3.99
N ILE A 94 -3.40 -7.36 4.32
CA ILE A 94 -2.24 -7.75 3.52
C ILE A 94 -2.14 -9.27 3.39
N LEU A 95 -2.25 -10.00 4.51
CA LEU A 95 -2.15 -11.45 4.51
C LEU A 95 -3.32 -12.10 3.76
N ASP A 96 -4.54 -11.59 3.89
CA ASP A 96 -5.72 -12.11 3.19
C ASP A 96 -5.58 -11.94 1.67
N HIS A 97 -5.11 -10.79 1.20
CA HIS A 97 -4.84 -10.55 -0.22
C HIS A 97 -3.70 -11.44 -0.72
N TYR A 98 -2.58 -11.49 0.01
CA TYR A 98 -1.42 -12.29 -0.37
C TYR A 98 -1.75 -13.79 -0.45
N ASN A 99 -2.42 -14.34 0.58
CA ASN A 99 -2.80 -15.75 0.63
C ASN A 99 -3.86 -16.13 -0.41
N SER A 100 -4.68 -15.16 -0.83
CA SER A 100 -5.66 -15.33 -1.92
C SER A 100 -5.04 -15.19 -3.31
N GLY A 101 -3.71 -15.05 -3.42
CA GLY A 101 -3.01 -14.88 -4.69
C GLY A 101 -3.26 -13.54 -5.38
N LYS A 102 -3.71 -12.52 -4.62
CA LYS A 102 -3.92 -11.16 -5.13
C LYS A 102 -2.62 -10.36 -5.14
N ILE A 103 -2.60 -9.28 -5.90
CA ILE A 103 -1.43 -8.40 -5.96
C ILE A 103 -1.33 -7.63 -4.64
N VAL A 104 -0.15 -7.63 -4.04
CA VAL A 104 0.20 -6.74 -2.92
C VAL A 104 1.40 -5.92 -3.33
N ALA A 105 1.22 -4.60 -3.44
CA ALA A 105 2.23 -3.66 -3.87
C ALA A 105 2.53 -2.63 -2.78
N ALA A 106 3.79 -2.23 -2.67
CA ALA A 106 4.23 -1.19 -1.76
C ALA A 106 5.35 -0.37 -2.41
N ILE A 107 5.48 0.90 -2.03
CA ILE A 107 6.48 1.82 -2.56
C ILE A 107 7.16 2.62 -1.44
N CYS A 108 8.42 3.03 -1.67
CA CYS A 108 9.21 3.89 -0.78
C CYS A 108 9.42 3.28 0.62
N ALA A 109 8.85 3.86 1.68
CA ALA A 109 9.01 3.37 3.05
C ALA A 109 8.16 2.12 3.37
N SER A 110 7.11 1.86 2.60
CA SER A 110 6.15 0.78 2.87
C SER A 110 6.68 -0.65 2.62
N PRO A 111 7.52 -0.93 1.61
CA PRO A 111 8.19 -2.21 1.47
C PRO A 111 8.92 -2.66 2.73
N SER A 112 9.70 -1.77 3.36
CA SER A 112 10.50 -2.11 4.54
C SER A 112 9.65 -2.25 5.81
N HIS A 113 8.85 -1.24 6.13
CA HIS A 113 8.09 -1.19 7.39
C HIS A 113 6.86 -2.09 7.36
N VAL A 114 6.12 -2.07 6.25
CA VAL A 114 4.80 -2.72 6.17
C VAL A 114 4.93 -4.16 5.68
N LEU A 115 5.56 -4.40 4.52
CA LEU A 115 5.66 -5.75 3.97
C LEU A 115 6.79 -6.57 4.62
N GLY A 116 7.93 -5.95 4.89
CA GLY A 116 9.11 -6.58 5.48
C GLY A 116 8.94 -6.87 6.97
N GLU A 117 8.82 -5.83 7.79
CA GLU A 117 8.77 -5.97 9.25
C GLU A 117 7.40 -6.41 9.76
N ALA A 118 6.32 -5.69 9.43
CA ALA A 118 5.00 -5.96 10.01
C ALA A 118 4.34 -7.22 9.45
N ALA A 119 4.34 -7.39 8.12
CA ALA A 119 3.71 -8.55 7.47
C ALA A 119 4.64 -9.76 7.31
N GLN A 120 5.96 -9.58 7.39
CA GLN A 120 6.97 -10.64 7.27
C GLN A 120 6.88 -11.46 5.97
N LEU A 121 6.52 -10.79 4.86
CA LEU A 121 6.26 -11.47 3.58
C LEU A 121 7.48 -11.50 2.64
N LEU A 122 8.58 -10.80 2.96
CA LEU A 122 9.65 -10.55 2.00
C LEU A 122 10.81 -11.56 2.02
N LYS A 123 10.78 -12.54 2.91
CA LYS A 123 11.85 -13.55 3.04
C LYS A 123 12.10 -14.26 1.71
N GLY A 124 13.33 -14.15 1.20
CA GLY A 124 13.78 -14.76 -0.06
C GLY A 124 13.19 -14.12 -1.33
N LYS A 125 12.47 -13.00 -1.22
CA LYS A 125 11.91 -12.28 -2.37
C LYS A 125 12.87 -11.19 -2.84
N ARG A 126 12.89 -10.92 -4.15
CA ARG A 126 13.53 -9.72 -4.72
C ARG A 126 12.66 -8.51 -4.45
N VAL A 127 13.22 -7.47 -3.83
CA VAL A 127 12.47 -6.29 -3.39
C VAL A 127 13.36 -5.05 -3.52
N THR A 128 12.74 -3.93 -3.89
CA THR A 128 13.31 -2.58 -3.80
C THR A 128 12.46 -1.70 -2.88
N GLY A 129 12.98 -0.56 -2.46
CA GLY A 129 12.30 0.38 -1.57
C GLY A 129 13.13 1.64 -1.38
N ASP A 130 12.70 2.49 -0.46
CA ASP A 130 13.47 3.69 -0.10
C ASP A 130 14.87 3.29 0.39
N PRO A 131 15.96 3.83 -0.23
CA PRO A 131 17.33 3.54 0.16
C PRO A 131 17.64 3.78 1.64
N GLU A 132 16.98 4.75 2.29
CA GLU A 132 17.11 5.04 3.74
C GLU A 132 16.81 3.80 4.58
N PHE A 133 15.95 2.89 4.10
CA PHE A 133 15.51 1.70 4.83
C PHE A 133 16.01 0.37 4.23
N SER A 134 17.03 0.42 3.38
CA SER A 134 17.63 -0.76 2.74
C SER A 134 18.12 -1.81 3.76
N GLU A 135 18.75 -1.38 4.86
CA GLU A 135 19.15 -2.28 5.96
C GLU A 135 17.96 -3.02 6.58
N ARG A 136 16.82 -2.35 6.74
CA ARG A 136 15.59 -2.97 7.29
C ARG A 136 15.06 -4.05 6.33
N LEU A 137 15.14 -3.82 5.03
CA LEU A 137 14.78 -4.84 4.02
C LEU A 137 15.72 -6.04 4.08
N GLN A 138 17.03 -5.82 4.18
CA GLN A 138 18.01 -6.90 4.32
C GLN A 138 17.78 -7.71 5.60
N ASN A 139 17.44 -7.05 6.71
CA ASN A 139 17.09 -7.70 7.98
C ASN A 139 15.82 -8.55 7.89
N SER A 140 14.90 -8.24 6.97
CA SER A 140 13.74 -9.10 6.66
C SER A 140 14.10 -10.32 5.78
N VAL A 141 15.38 -10.54 5.50
CA VAL A 141 15.93 -11.58 4.62
C VAL A 141 15.40 -11.44 3.18
N ALA A 142 15.08 -10.21 2.78
CA ALA A 142 14.79 -9.89 1.39
C ALA A 142 16.08 -9.80 0.57
N ILE A 143 16.00 -10.14 -0.71
CA ILE A 143 17.06 -9.88 -1.68
C ILE A 143 16.86 -8.44 -2.16
N TYR A 144 17.49 -7.49 -1.47
CA TYR A 144 17.39 -6.06 -1.82
C TYR A 144 18.10 -5.78 -3.15
N THR A 145 17.43 -5.04 -4.04
CA THR A 145 17.96 -4.63 -5.35
C THR A 145 17.81 -3.12 -5.54
N ASN A 146 18.75 -2.49 -6.25
CA ASN A 146 18.64 -1.09 -6.69
C ASN A 146 17.90 -0.92 -8.04
N GLU A 147 17.27 -2.01 -8.49
CA GLU A 147 16.44 -2.10 -9.70
C GLU A 147 14.98 -1.73 -9.37
#